data_AF-A0A7V1QVH5-F1
#
_entry.id   AF-A0A7V1QVH5-F1
#
_cell.length_a   1.000
_cell.length_b   1.000
_cell.length_c   1.000
_cell.angle_alpha   90.00
_cell.angle_beta   90.00
_cell.angle_gamma   90.00
#
_symmetry.space_group_name_H-M   'P 1'
#
loop_
_entity.id
_entity.type
_entity.pdbx_description
1 polymer ?
#
loop_
_entity_poly.entity_id
_entity_poly.type
_entity_poly.pdbx_seq_one_letter_code
_entity_poly.pdbx_strand_id
1 'polypeptide(L)'
;MSLLRVLIASAMVVGMTLLGGIAVPRAGQAGEVPFGCAAALPLPPPSNPEKATLCHFTGSSSNPFIINEVSNSAVVSHQSHHGDCARSPGLFPSAPDNTVCF
;
A
#
# COMPACT_ATOMS: atom_id res chain seq x y z
N MET A 1 47.24 30.70 -3.65
CA MET A 1 47.94 29.41 -3.79
C MET A 1 48.38 28.95 -2.42
N SER A 2 47.62 28.05 -1.80
CA SER A 2 48.12 27.22 -0.69
C SER A 2 47.49 25.84 -0.91
N LEU A 3 48.14 25.09 -1.78
CA LEU A 3 48.03 23.64 -1.85
C LEU A 3 48.63 23.08 -0.57
N LEU A 4 48.17 21.89 -0.18
CA LEU A 4 48.77 20.98 0.81
C LEU A 4 48.11 20.98 2.18
N ARG A 5 47.09 20.11 2.33
CA ARG A 5 46.92 19.17 3.45
C ARG A 5 45.78 18.19 3.12
N VAL A 6 46.00 17.38 2.10
CA VAL A 6 45.34 16.08 1.94
C VAL A 6 46.21 15.06 2.67
N LEU A 7 45.76 14.59 3.83
CA LEU A 7 46.19 13.38 4.56
C LEU A 7 44.94 12.99 5.40
N ILE A 8 43.97 12.26 4.86
CA ILE A 8 43.85 10.79 4.97
C ILE A 8 44.52 10.24 6.25
N ALA A 9 43.72 9.99 7.28
CA ALA A 9 44.06 9.07 8.36
C ALA A 9 42.79 8.41 8.93
N SER A 10 42.70 7.12 8.67
CA SER A 10 42.18 6.08 9.56
C SER A 10 40.68 6.02 9.82
N ALA A 11 40.05 5.20 8.99
CA ALA A 11 38.96 4.31 9.37
C ALA A 11 39.28 3.55 10.68
N MET A 12 38.28 3.45 11.56
CA MET A 12 37.72 2.18 12.08
C MET A 12 36.63 2.53 13.10
N VAL A 13 35.43 2.72 12.58
CA VAL A 13 34.19 2.81 13.35
C VAL A 13 33.87 1.40 13.87
N VAL A 14 33.88 1.29 15.20
CA VAL A 14 32.97 0.49 16.03
C VAL A 14 32.96 -1.02 15.74
N GLY A 15 33.72 -1.76 16.54
CA GLY A 15 33.32 -3.09 16.93
C GLY A 15 32.18 -3.01 17.95
N MET A 16 31.03 -3.62 17.65
CA MET A 16 30.04 -3.98 18.66
C MET A 16 29.17 -5.15 18.18
N THR A 17 29.51 -6.33 18.69
CA THR A 17 28.63 -7.43 19.12
C THR A 17 27.66 -8.09 18.12
N LEU A 18 28.00 -9.34 17.77
CA LEU A 18 27.06 -10.39 17.40
C LEU A 18 26.06 -10.63 18.56
N LEU A 19 24.77 -10.49 18.28
CA LEU A 19 23.69 -11.24 18.94
C LEU A 19 22.68 -11.59 17.84
N GLY A 20 22.44 -12.89 17.68
CA GLY A 20 21.60 -13.45 16.63
C GLY A 20 20.19 -12.87 16.63
N GLY A 21 19.82 -12.28 15.50
CA GLY A 21 18.43 -12.19 15.09
C GLY A 21 18.10 -13.41 14.25
N ILE A 22 17.40 -14.38 14.81
CA ILE A 22 16.54 -15.25 14.00
C ILE A 22 15.61 -14.32 13.23
N ALA A 23 15.85 -14.16 11.93
CA ALA A 23 14.90 -13.54 11.03
C ALA A 23 13.68 -14.47 11.00
N VAL A 24 12.71 -14.22 11.89
CA VAL A 24 11.38 -14.80 11.73
C VAL A 24 10.88 -14.26 10.39
N PRO A 25 10.58 -15.11 9.39
CA PRO A 25 9.87 -14.61 8.23
C PRO A 25 8.52 -14.09 8.75
N ARG A 26 8.33 -12.77 8.71
CA ARG A 26 7.01 -12.18 8.94
C ARG A 26 6.15 -12.65 7.79
N ALA A 27 5.38 -13.72 8.02
CA ALA A 27 4.28 -14.08 7.15
C ALA A 27 3.40 -12.82 7.00
N GLY A 28 3.35 -12.25 5.80
CA GLY A 28 2.54 -11.08 5.49
C GLY A 28 3.27 -9.78 5.14
N GLN A 29 4.50 -9.82 4.62
CA GLN A 29 4.97 -8.70 3.79
C GLN A 29 4.41 -8.85 2.38
N ALA A 30 3.10 -8.57 2.23
CA ALA A 30 2.63 -7.95 1.00
C ALA A 30 3.47 -6.68 0.84
N GLY A 31 4.26 -6.62 -0.22
CA GLY A 31 5.09 -5.45 -0.53
C GLY A 31 4.23 -4.20 -0.39
N GLU A 32 4.75 -3.27 0.39
CA GLU A 32 4.22 -1.95 0.76
C GLU A 32 3.17 -1.39 -0.22
N VAL A 33 1.92 -1.86 -0.09
CA VAL A 33 0.80 -1.02 -0.50
C VAL A 33 0.91 0.20 0.42
N PRO A 34 1.09 1.43 -0.12
CA PRO A 34 1.01 2.60 0.74
C PRO A 34 -0.31 2.47 1.52
N PHE A 35 -0.33 2.92 2.77
CA PHE A 35 -1.47 2.87 3.69
C PHE A 35 -2.71 3.67 3.20
N GLY A 36 -3.06 3.58 1.92
CA GLY A 36 -4.23 4.16 1.29
C GLY A 36 -5.46 3.31 1.58
N CYS A 37 -6.09 2.77 0.53
CA CYS A 37 -7.41 2.19 0.66
C CYS A 37 -7.51 0.93 1.51
N ALA A 38 -6.43 0.16 1.64
CA ALA A 38 -6.39 -1.01 2.51
C ALA A 38 -6.51 -0.65 4.00
N ALA A 39 -6.09 0.56 4.40
CA ALA A 39 -6.27 1.07 5.76
C ALA A 39 -7.71 1.54 6.03
N ALA A 40 -8.51 1.77 4.97
CA ALA A 40 -9.90 2.18 5.07
C ALA A 40 -10.89 0.99 5.11
N LEU A 41 -10.39 -0.24 5.27
CA LEU A 41 -11.21 -1.45 5.32
C LEU A 41 -11.90 -1.65 6.68
N PRO A 42 -13.11 -2.23 6.70
CA PRO A 42 -13.90 -2.63 5.53
C PRO A 42 -14.52 -1.41 4.83
N LEU A 43 -14.56 -1.40 3.49
CA LEU A 43 -15.26 -0.35 2.76
C LEU A 43 -16.77 -0.44 3.05
N PRO A 44 -17.48 0.71 3.04
CA PRO A 44 -18.95 0.73 3.14
C PRO A 44 -19.59 -0.19 2.10
N PRO A 45 -20.66 -0.92 2.45
CA PRO A 45 -21.40 -1.71 1.47
C PRO A 45 -21.98 -0.80 0.38
N PRO A 46 -21.97 -1.21 -0.89
CA PRO A 46 -22.60 -0.44 -1.95
C PRO A 46 -24.13 -0.39 -1.77
N SER A 47 -24.76 0.63 -2.34
CA SER A 47 -26.21 0.84 -2.25
C SER A 47 -27.03 -0.31 -2.84
N ASN A 48 -26.46 -1.08 -3.78
CA ASN A 48 -27.09 -2.24 -4.41
C ASN A 48 -26.01 -3.17 -5.02
N PRO A 49 -26.35 -4.42 -5.41
CA PRO A 49 -25.36 -5.41 -5.85
C PRO A 49 -24.73 -5.15 -7.24
N GLU A 50 -25.28 -4.24 -8.04
CA GLU A 50 -24.73 -3.85 -9.36
C GLU A 50 -23.67 -2.73 -9.25
N LYS A 51 -23.48 -2.23 -8.03
CA LYS A 51 -22.56 -1.15 -7.69
C LYS A 51 -21.40 -1.68 -6.85
N ALA A 52 -20.31 -0.92 -6.91
CA ALA A 52 -19.14 -1.12 -6.08
C ALA A 52 -18.84 0.16 -5.32
N THR A 53 -18.54 0.03 -4.03
CA THR A 53 -17.88 1.11 -3.29
C THR A 53 -16.40 1.04 -3.61
N LEU A 54 -15.88 2.08 -4.25
CA LEU A 54 -14.48 2.21 -4.64
C LEU A 54 -13.80 3.21 -3.71
N CYS A 55 -12.71 2.78 -3.10
CA CYS A 55 -11.68 3.68 -2.60
C CYS A 55 -10.61 3.80 -3.68
N HIS A 56 -10.41 5.00 -4.19
CA HIS A 56 -9.45 5.29 -5.26
C HIS A 56 -8.30 6.12 -4.71
N PHE A 57 -7.07 5.63 -4.88
CA PHE A 57 -5.85 6.37 -4.55
C PHE A 57 -5.64 7.48 -5.59
N THR A 58 -5.45 8.71 -5.15
CA THR A 58 -5.36 9.86 -6.09
C THR A 58 -3.92 10.29 -6.37
N GLY A 59 -2.94 9.78 -5.59
CA GLY A 59 -1.56 10.29 -5.61
C GLY A 59 -1.37 11.67 -4.96
N SER A 60 -2.45 12.31 -4.46
CA SER A 60 -2.38 13.63 -3.83
C SER A 60 -1.97 13.53 -2.36
N SER A 61 -1.05 14.38 -1.91
CA SER A 61 -0.69 14.48 -0.48
C SER A 61 -1.80 15.10 0.37
N SER A 62 -2.61 15.99 -0.21
CA SER A 62 -3.68 16.71 0.50
C SER A 62 -5.04 16.00 0.44
N ASN A 63 -5.23 15.10 -0.53
CA ASN A 63 -6.44 14.30 -0.66
C ASN A 63 -6.11 12.89 -1.18
N PRO A 64 -5.47 12.05 -0.36
CA PRO A 64 -4.82 10.80 -0.82
C PRO A 64 -5.79 9.76 -1.35
N PHE A 65 -7.07 9.83 -0.98
CA PHE A 65 -8.09 8.89 -1.44
C PHE A 65 -9.45 9.57 -1.58
N ILE A 66 -10.28 9.00 -2.47
CA ILE A 66 -11.70 9.32 -2.56
C ILE A 66 -12.51 8.03 -2.44
N ILE A 67 -13.64 8.08 -1.74
CA ILE A 67 -14.55 6.93 -1.60
C ILE A 67 -15.85 7.27 -2.30
N ASN A 68 -16.10 6.59 -3.40
CA ASN A 68 -17.26 6.84 -4.26
C ASN A 68 -17.93 5.52 -4.61
N GLU A 69 -19.22 5.58 -4.95
CA GLU A 69 -19.93 4.43 -5.50
C GLU A 69 -19.95 4.50 -7.03
N VAL A 70 -19.55 3.40 -7.68
CA VAL A 70 -19.47 3.28 -9.14
C VAL A 70 -20.21 2.02 -9.61
N SER A 71 -20.47 1.89 -10.92
CA SER A 71 -20.96 0.61 -11.46
C SER A 71 -19.89 -0.47 -11.35
N ASN A 72 -20.31 -1.73 -11.21
CA ASN A 72 -19.39 -2.87 -11.25
C ASN A 72 -18.50 -2.86 -12.52
N SER A 73 -19.04 -2.43 -13.66
CA SER A 73 -18.27 -2.31 -14.91
C SER A 73 -17.10 -1.33 -14.84
N ALA A 74 -17.18 -0.29 -13.99
CA ALA A 74 -16.11 0.70 -13.84
C ALA A 74 -14.93 0.19 -12.99
N VAL A 75 -15.13 -0.88 -12.22
CA VAL A 75 -14.05 -1.44 -11.36
C VAL A 75 -12.92 -2.00 -12.20
N VAL A 76 -13.20 -2.51 -13.41
CA VAL A 76 -12.19 -3.13 -14.29
C VAL A 76 -11.06 -2.15 -14.63
N SER A 77 -11.36 -0.87 -14.88
CA SER A 77 -10.33 0.15 -15.14
C SER A 77 -9.46 0.51 -13.93
N HIS A 78 -9.84 0.06 -12.74
CA HIS A 78 -9.11 0.33 -11.49
C HIS A 78 -8.24 -0.83 -11.04
N GLN A 79 -8.36 -2.02 -11.66
CA GLN A 79 -7.57 -3.19 -11.28
C GLN A 79 -6.07 -3.06 -11.62
N SER A 80 -5.72 -2.14 -12.51
CA SER A 80 -4.32 -1.81 -12.81
C SER A 80 -3.79 -0.61 -12.02
N HIS A 81 -4.61 -0.04 -11.13
CA HIS A 81 -4.24 1.13 -10.35
C HIS A 81 -3.83 0.71 -8.94
N HIS A 82 -2.54 0.81 -8.64
CA HIS A 82 -2.01 0.44 -7.35
C HIS A 82 -2.54 1.36 -6.24
N GLY A 83 -3.02 0.75 -5.17
CA GLY A 83 -3.56 1.44 -4.00
C GLY A 83 -5.08 1.61 -4.02
N ASP A 84 -5.78 1.15 -5.05
CA ASP A 84 -7.24 1.13 -5.09
C ASP A 84 -7.80 -0.07 -4.32
N CYS A 85 -9.00 0.08 -3.76
CA CYS A 85 -9.79 -1.04 -3.25
C CYS A 85 -11.25 -0.92 -3.68
N ALA A 86 -11.89 -2.05 -3.94
CA ALA A 86 -13.29 -2.10 -4.34
C ALA A 86 -14.05 -3.15 -3.52
N ARG A 87 -15.20 -2.73 -2.94
CA ARG A 87 -16.19 -3.64 -2.34
C ARG A 87 -17.35 -3.82 -3.30
N SER A 88 -17.57 -5.04 -3.75
CA SER A 88 -18.68 -5.40 -4.63
C SER A 88 -19.11 -6.84 -4.38
N PRO A 89 -20.33 -7.07 -3.85
CA PRO A 89 -20.89 -8.41 -3.73
C PRO A 89 -21.01 -9.14 -5.08
N GLY A 90 -21.24 -8.40 -6.17
CA GLY A 90 -21.38 -8.96 -7.51
C GLY A 90 -20.06 -9.37 -8.16
N LEU A 91 -18.97 -8.62 -7.95
CA LEU A 91 -17.67 -8.90 -8.55
C LEU A 91 -16.76 -9.78 -7.68
N PHE A 92 -16.88 -9.66 -6.36
CA PHE A 92 -15.99 -10.33 -5.40
C PHE A 92 -16.79 -11.16 -4.39
N PRO A 93 -17.64 -12.11 -4.82
CA PRO A 93 -18.49 -12.87 -3.90
C PRO A 93 -17.71 -13.72 -2.90
N SER A 94 -16.48 -14.11 -3.24
CA SER A 94 -15.62 -14.98 -2.41
C SER A 94 -14.58 -14.24 -1.58
N ALA A 95 -14.46 -12.92 -1.73
CA ALA A 95 -13.51 -12.12 -0.97
C ALA A 95 -14.06 -11.82 0.44
N PRO A 96 -13.19 -11.65 1.46
CA PRO A 96 -13.63 -11.17 2.75
C PRO A 96 -14.34 -9.83 2.56
N ASP A 97 -15.54 -9.70 3.14
CA ASP A 97 -16.35 -8.49 3.00
C ASP A 97 -16.61 -8.08 1.54
N ASN A 98 -16.54 -9.02 0.60
CA ASN A 98 -16.62 -8.74 -0.83
C ASN A 98 -15.65 -7.66 -1.32
N THR A 99 -14.48 -7.55 -0.68
CA THR A 99 -13.52 -6.46 -0.94
C THR A 99 -12.18 -6.98 -1.44
N VAL A 100 -11.66 -6.35 -2.50
CA VAL A 100 -10.34 -6.62 -3.08
C VAL A 100 -9.59 -5.30 -3.25
N CYS A 101 -8.27 -5.33 -3.04
CA CYS A 101 -7.38 -4.20 -3.31
C CYS A 101 -6.40 -4.54 -4.44
N PHE A 102 -6.01 -3.54 -5.22
CA PHE A 102 -5.19 -3.63 -6.42
C PHE A 102 -3.90 -2.81 -6.29
#